data_AF-A0A2B2BQG9-F1
#
_entry.id   AF-A0A2B2BQG9-F1
#
_cell.length_a   1.000
_cell.length_b   1.000
_cell.length_c   1.000
_cell.angle_alpha   90.00
_cell.angle_beta   90.00
_cell.angle_gamma   90.00
#
_symmetry.space_group_name_H-M   'P 1'
#
loop_
_entity.id
_entity.type
_entity.pdbx_description
1 polymer ?
#
loop_
_entity_poly.entity_id
_entity_poly.type
_entity_poly.pdbx_seq_one_letter_code
_entity_poly.pdbx_strand_id
1 'polypeptide(L)'
;MKKRALGHNGPLVSEIGLGCMGMSWLYGNAERSESIATIHSALEEGITLFDTGDFYGDGHNELLLREAFQGIQRENVFISVKFDGKLHSQGKSHRKSDNHPHTVKNFLEDTLLRLGVEYIDL
;
A
#
# COMPACT_ATOMS: atom_id res chain seq x y z
N MET A 1 13.57 -3.86 -16.13
CA MET A 1 13.17 -2.58 -15.50
C MET A 1 14.39 -1.72 -15.14
N LYS A 2 14.35 -0.40 -15.40
CA LYS A 2 15.36 0.56 -14.91
C LYS A 2 15.05 0.98 -13.47
N LYS A 3 16.08 1.22 -12.65
CA LYS A 3 15.92 1.68 -11.27
C LYS A 3 16.31 3.16 -11.08
N ARG A 4 15.72 3.82 -10.09
CA ARG A 4 16.04 5.19 -9.64
C ARG A 4 16.16 5.25 -8.12
N ALA A 5 17.00 6.15 -7.62
CA ALA A 5 17.10 6.43 -6.19
C ALA A 5 15.97 7.36 -5.75
N LEU A 6 15.29 7.02 -4.65
CA LEU A 6 14.30 7.89 -4.01
C LEU A 6 15.00 8.90 -3.09
N GLY A 7 15.34 10.07 -3.63
CA GLY A 7 16.06 11.11 -2.90
C GLY A 7 17.58 10.88 -2.86
N HIS A 8 18.30 11.78 -2.20
CA HIS A 8 19.75 11.70 -2.08
C HIS A 8 20.14 10.54 -1.16
N ASN A 9 20.93 9.59 -1.65
CA ASN A 9 21.33 8.35 -0.96
C ASN A 9 20.16 7.47 -0.48
N GLY A 10 18.99 7.60 -1.11
CA GLY A 10 17.83 6.78 -0.79
C GLY A 10 17.82 5.41 -1.46
N PRO A 11 16.79 4.59 -1.17
CA PRO A 11 16.66 3.26 -1.73
C PRO A 11 16.45 3.30 -3.25
N LEU A 12 16.87 2.23 -3.92
CA LEU A 12 16.66 2.04 -5.35
C LEU A 12 15.32 1.33 -5.60
N VAL A 13 14.44 1.97 -6.36
CA VAL A 13 13.15 1.41 -6.78
C VAL A 13 13.04 1.38 -8.30
N SER A 14 12.10 0.61 -8.85
CA SER A 14 11.74 0.70 -10.27
C SER A 14 11.37 2.13 -10.67
N GLU A 15 11.78 2.56 -11.87
CA GLU A 15 11.49 3.90 -12.41
C GLU A 15 9.98 4.16 -12.55
N ILE A 16 9.20 3.09 -12.67
CA ILE A 16 7.73 3.10 -12.67
C ILE A 16 7.26 2.42 -11.39
N GLY A 17 6.27 3.00 -10.72
CA GLY A 17 5.54 2.39 -9.60
C GLY A 17 4.09 2.09 -9.97
N LEU A 18 3.48 1.15 -9.24
CA LEU A 18 2.06 0.82 -9.36
C LEU A 18 1.27 1.51 -8.25
N GLY A 19 0.34 2.38 -8.63
CA GLY A 19 -0.66 2.93 -7.71
C GLY A 19 -1.83 1.97 -7.51
N CYS A 20 -2.07 1.53 -6.28
CA CYS A 20 -3.01 0.44 -6.00
C CYS A 20 -4.43 0.92 -5.66
N MET A 21 -4.67 2.23 -5.52
CA MET A 21 -5.97 2.82 -5.12
C MET A 21 -7.17 2.32 -5.95
N GLY A 22 -6.99 2.14 -7.27
CA GLY A 22 -8.06 1.73 -8.19
C GLY A 22 -8.59 0.33 -7.94
N MET A 23 -7.90 -0.47 -7.13
CA MET A 23 -8.27 -1.86 -6.83
C MET A 23 -9.24 -1.97 -5.64
N SER A 24 -9.69 -0.86 -5.03
CA SER A 24 -10.44 -0.93 -3.77
C SER A 24 -11.44 0.19 -3.47
N TRP A 25 -11.33 1.37 -4.10
CA TRP A 25 -12.07 2.53 -3.58
C TRP A 25 -12.68 3.46 -4.64
N LEU A 26 -11.86 4.31 -5.26
CA LEU A 26 -12.35 5.57 -5.81
C LEU A 26 -13.00 5.45 -7.21
N TYR A 27 -12.65 4.41 -7.97
CA TYR A 27 -12.97 4.32 -9.40
C TYR A 27 -14.07 3.31 -9.75
N GLY A 28 -14.84 2.87 -8.75
CA GLY A 28 -15.90 1.86 -8.90
C GLY A 28 -15.45 0.47 -8.46
N ASN A 29 -16.26 -0.53 -8.78
CA ASN A 29 -15.96 -1.91 -8.41
C ASN A 29 -14.71 -2.41 -9.15
N ALA A 30 -13.73 -2.88 -8.39
CA ALA A 30 -12.60 -3.64 -8.91
C ALA A 30 -12.85 -5.13 -8.68
N GLU A 31 -12.57 -5.95 -9.68
CA GLU A 31 -12.58 -7.40 -9.52
C GLU A 31 -11.27 -7.82 -8.82
N ARG A 32 -11.40 -8.70 -7.84
CA ARG A 32 -10.30 -9.07 -6.93
C ARG A 32 -9.21 -9.87 -7.66
N SER A 33 -9.60 -10.85 -8.47
CA SER A 33 -8.65 -11.66 -9.24
C SER A 33 -7.90 -10.85 -10.30
N GLU A 34 -8.57 -9.93 -11.00
CA GLU A 34 -7.95 -8.99 -11.95
C GLU A 34 -6.97 -8.04 -11.25
N SER A 35 -7.30 -7.60 -10.04
CA SER A 35 -6.40 -6.75 -9.25
C SER A 35 -5.13 -7.49 -8.84
N ILE A 36 -5.26 -8.75 -8.40
CA ILE A 36 -4.11 -9.61 -8.08
C ILE A 36 -3.28 -9.89 -9.35
N ALA A 37 -3.94 -10.24 -10.47
CA ALA A 37 -3.27 -10.47 -11.74
C ALA A 37 -2.49 -9.23 -12.22
N THR A 38 -3.04 -8.03 -12.00
CA THR A 38 -2.36 -6.76 -12.29
C THR A 38 -1.09 -6.59 -11.45
N ILE A 39 -1.15 -6.92 -10.15
CA ILE A 39 0.01 -6.85 -9.25
C ILE A 39 1.08 -7.86 -9.69
N HIS A 40 0.68 -9.08 -10.03
CA HIS A 40 1.61 -10.12 -10.51
C HIS A 40 2.25 -9.73 -11.84
N SER A 41 1.47 -9.21 -12.80
CA SER A 41 2.01 -8.70 -14.07
C SER A 41 3.00 -7.55 -13.84
N ALA A 42 2.74 -6.64 -12.90
CA ALA A 42 3.69 -5.59 -12.54
C ALA A 42 5.01 -6.17 -12.00
N LEU A 43 4.94 -7.18 -11.12
CA LEU A 43 6.12 -7.87 -10.59
C LEU A 43 6.91 -8.57 -11.71
N GLU A 44 6.23 -9.24 -12.65
CA GLU A 44 6.83 -9.91 -13.80
C GLU A 44 7.59 -8.92 -14.72
N GLU A 45 7.04 -7.72 -14.90
CA GLU A 45 7.70 -6.62 -15.64
C GLU A 45 8.83 -5.93 -14.85
N GLY A 46 9.08 -6.38 -13.61
CA GLY A 46 10.13 -5.90 -12.73
C GLY A 46 9.81 -4.59 -12.01
N ILE A 47 8.52 -4.22 -11.91
CA ILE A 47 8.06 -3.13 -11.03
C ILE A 47 8.21 -3.58 -9.58
N THR A 48 8.88 -2.76 -8.78
CA THR A 48 9.11 -3.04 -7.35
C THR A 48 8.39 -2.05 -6.45
N LEU A 49 8.04 -0.84 -6.92
CA LEU A 49 7.37 0.18 -6.12
C LEU A 49 5.84 0.03 -6.17
N PHE A 50 5.23 -0.26 -5.02
CA PHE A 50 3.78 -0.39 -4.85
C PHE A 50 3.28 0.67 -3.87
N ASP A 51 2.32 1.47 -4.31
CA ASP A 51 1.80 2.62 -3.58
C ASP A 51 0.38 2.38 -3.07
N THR A 52 0.18 2.49 -1.77
CA THR A 52 -1.10 2.22 -1.08
C THR A 52 -1.40 3.24 0.02
N GLY A 53 -2.47 3.02 0.78
CA GLY A 53 -2.80 3.78 1.98
C GLY A 53 -4.01 3.22 2.74
N ASP A 54 -4.06 3.52 4.05
CA ASP A 54 -5.08 2.99 4.97
C ASP A 54 -6.52 3.37 4.57
N PHE A 55 -6.70 4.53 3.96
CA PHE A 55 -7.99 5.05 3.50
C PHE A 55 -8.43 4.48 2.15
N TYR A 56 -7.60 3.66 1.47
CA TYR A 56 -7.98 3.00 0.23
C TYR A 56 -8.91 1.81 0.52
N GLY A 57 -10.21 2.10 0.54
CA GLY A 57 -11.26 1.13 0.83
C GLY A 57 -11.24 0.71 2.29
N ASP A 58 -10.97 1.65 3.21
CA ASP A 58 -10.91 1.41 4.65
C ASP A 58 -9.98 0.23 5.03
N GLY A 59 -8.78 0.19 4.43
CA GLY A 59 -7.77 -0.85 4.63
C GLY A 59 -7.91 -2.07 3.72
N HIS A 60 -8.95 -2.15 2.90
CA HIS A 60 -9.14 -3.24 1.94
C HIS A 60 -7.94 -3.40 0.99
N ASN A 61 -7.36 -2.28 0.52
CA ASN A 61 -6.24 -2.33 -0.42
C ASN A 61 -4.99 -3.01 0.17
N GLU A 62 -4.70 -2.76 1.45
CA GLU A 62 -3.58 -3.38 2.16
C GLU A 62 -3.80 -4.88 2.36
N LEU A 63 -5.03 -5.32 2.63
CA LEU A 63 -5.38 -6.74 2.71
C LEU A 63 -5.26 -7.46 1.35
N LEU A 64 -5.62 -6.77 0.26
CA LEU A 64 -5.43 -7.28 -1.10
C LEU A 64 -3.95 -7.44 -1.44
N LEU A 65 -3.11 -6.45 -1.10
CA LEU A 65 -1.66 -6.51 -1.29
C LEU A 65 -1.03 -7.65 -0.50
N ARG A 66 -1.45 -7.87 0.76
CA ARG A 66 -1.00 -9.01 1.57
C ARG A 66 -1.18 -10.34 0.84
N GLU A 67 -2.33 -10.54 0.21
CA GLU A 67 -2.59 -11.75 -0.56
C GLU A 67 -1.74 -11.81 -1.82
N ALA A 68 -1.69 -10.72 -2.60
CA ALA A 68 -0.94 -10.69 -3.85
C ALA A 68 0.56 -10.93 -3.65
N PHE A 69 1.12 -10.56 -2.48
CA PHE A 69 2.51 -10.76 -2.13
C PHE A 69 2.82 -12.12 -1.48
N GLN A 70 1.85 -13.01 -1.30
CA GLN A 70 2.13 -14.34 -0.78
C GLN A 70 3.13 -15.10 -1.66
N GLY A 71 4.21 -15.60 -1.05
CA GLY A 71 5.28 -16.30 -1.75
C GLY A 71 6.29 -15.38 -2.44
N ILE A 72 6.10 -14.06 -2.41
CA ILE A 72 7.08 -13.07 -2.89
C ILE A 72 8.02 -12.73 -1.74
N GLN A 73 9.32 -12.71 -2.01
CA GLN A 73 10.32 -12.28 -1.02
C GLN A 73 10.13 -10.79 -0.71
N ARG A 74 10.15 -10.42 0.58
CA ARG A 74 9.77 -9.07 1.05
C ARG A 74 10.67 -7.97 0.48
N GLU A 75 11.93 -8.27 0.21
CA GLU A 75 12.93 -7.39 -0.40
C GLU A 75 12.68 -7.11 -1.89
N ASN A 76 11.84 -7.90 -2.56
CA ASN A 76 11.48 -7.69 -3.96
C ASN A 76 10.33 -6.68 -4.14
N VAL A 77 9.67 -6.29 -3.05
CA VAL A 77 8.61 -5.28 -3.04
C VAL A 77 9.02 -4.09 -2.19
N PHE A 78 8.81 -2.89 -2.71
CA PHE A 78 8.98 -1.64 -2.01
C PHE A 78 7.59 -1.06 -1.79
N ILE A 79 7.14 -1.04 -0.53
CA ILE A 79 5.78 -0.64 -0.17
C ILE A 79 5.81 0.80 0.36
N SER A 80 5.15 1.69 -0.37
CA SER A 80 4.93 3.10 -0.02
C SER A 80 3.52 3.27 0.53
N VAL A 81 3.39 3.68 1.79
CA VAL A 81 2.10 3.82 2.47
C VAL A 81 1.81 5.29 2.74
N LYS A 82 0.53 5.64 2.64
CA LYS A 82 -0.03 6.90 3.15
C LYS A 82 -1.07 6.59 4.23
N PHE A 83 -1.22 7.51 5.17
CA PHE A 83 -2.33 7.53 6.11
C PHE A 83 -3.00 8.90 6.07
N ASP A 84 -4.32 8.95 6.25
CA ASP A 84 -5.07 10.22 6.23
C ASP A 84 -5.36 10.79 7.63
N GLY A 85 -4.90 10.09 8.66
CA GLY A 85 -5.05 10.46 10.06
C GLY A 85 -6.48 10.26 10.57
N LYS A 86 -7.32 9.47 9.88
CA LYS A 86 -8.71 9.23 10.28
C LYS A 86 -8.95 7.76 10.60
N LEU A 87 -9.74 7.53 11.64
CA LEU A 87 -10.26 6.20 11.93
C LEU A 87 -11.42 5.90 10.97
N HIS A 88 -11.21 4.92 10.10
CA HIS A 88 -12.22 4.43 9.18
C HIS A 88 -13.02 3.31 9.87
N SER A 89 -14.28 3.60 10.22
CA SER A 89 -15.21 2.62 10.80
C SER A 89 -16.51 2.63 10.01
N GLN A 90 -17.11 1.46 9.78
CA GLN A 90 -18.38 1.35 9.07
C GLN A 90 -19.46 2.22 9.72
N GLY A 91 -19.90 3.23 8.98
CA GLY A 91 -20.90 4.19 9.42
C GLY A 91 -20.32 5.36 10.22
N LYS A 92 -20.07 6.46 9.50
CA LYS A 92 -20.14 7.88 9.90
C LYS A 92 -18.82 8.67 9.90
N SER A 93 -18.91 9.70 9.05
CA SER A 93 -18.33 11.04 9.10
C SER A 93 -16.81 11.18 9.15
N HIS A 94 -16.31 11.93 8.17
CA HIS A 94 -15.08 12.72 8.18
C HIS A 94 -14.67 13.16 9.59
N ARG A 95 -13.94 12.31 10.31
CA ARG A 95 -13.27 12.69 11.55
C ARG A 95 -12.17 13.69 11.16
N LYS A 96 -11.92 14.67 12.03
CA LYS A 96 -10.74 15.52 11.86
C LYS A 96 -9.51 14.62 11.83
N SER A 97 -8.57 14.91 10.95
CA SER A 97 -7.30 14.20 10.93
C SER A 97 -6.59 14.37 12.27
N ASP A 98 -6.03 13.28 12.78
CA ASP A 98 -5.21 13.23 13.97
C ASP A 98 -3.81 12.74 13.62
N ASN A 99 -2.85 13.66 13.67
CA ASN A 99 -1.45 13.42 13.35
C ASN A 99 -0.54 13.50 14.59
N HIS A 100 -1.10 13.33 15.80
CA HIS A 100 -0.27 13.25 17.00
C HIS A 100 0.65 12.02 16.93
N PRO A 101 1.88 12.08 17.49
CA PRO A 101 2.84 10.99 17.38
C PRO A 101 2.34 9.61 17.84
N HIS A 102 1.47 9.55 18.84
CA HIS A 102 0.89 8.30 19.30
C HIS A 102 -0.13 7.73 18.29
N THR A 103 -0.96 8.58 17.68
CA THR A 103 -1.95 8.17 16.68
C THR A 103 -1.27 7.67 15.41
N VAL A 104 -0.20 8.35 14.96
CA VAL A 104 0.61 7.89 13.81
C VAL A 104 1.18 6.49 14.03
N LYS A 105 1.62 6.18 15.25
CA LYS A 105 2.10 4.82 15.59
C LYS A 105 0.98 3.78 15.48
N ASN A 106 -0.23 4.10 15.94
CA ASN A 106 -1.37 3.20 15.83
C ASN A 106 -1.73 2.93 14.35
N PHE A 107 -1.73 3.96 13.49
CA PHE A 107 -1.95 3.77 12.05
C PHE A 107 -0.90 2.86 11.43
N LEU A 108 0.36 3.03 11.80
CA LEU A 108 1.44 2.15 11.35
C LEU A 108 1.24 0.70 11.81
N GLU A 109 0.91 0.49 13.09
CA GLU A 109 0.63 -0.85 13.64
C GLU A 109 -0.52 -1.54 12.88
N ASP A 110 -1.61 -0.82 12.64
CA ASP A 110 -2.76 -1.32 11.90
C ASP A 110 -2.41 -1.67 10.44
N THR A 111 -1.64 -0.82 9.76
CA THR A 111 -1.16 -1.09 8.39
C THR A 111 -0.25 -2.32 8.35
N LEU A 112 0.70 -2.46 9.28
CA LEU A 112 1.60 -3.62 9.36
C LEU A 112 0.80 -4.92 9.53
N LEU A 113 -0.24 -4.89 10.38
CA LEU A 113 -1.15 -6.02 10.57
C LEU A 113 -1.95 -6.37 9.30
N ARG A 114 -2.48 -5.36 8.59
CA ARG A 114 -3.26 -5.58 7.36
C ARG A 114 -2.38 -6.10 6.22
N LEU A 115 -1.21 -5.51 5.99
CA LEU A 115 -0.23 -5.98 5.01
C LEU A 115 0.41 -7.32 5.39
N GLY A 116 0.44 -7.65 6.69
CA GLY A 116 1.10 -8.86 7.17
C GLY A 116 2.62 -8.82 7.00
N VAL A 117 3.23 -7.65 7.19
CA VAL A 117 4.68 -7.41 7.04
C VAL A 117 5.26 -6.84 8.33
N GLU A 118 6.56 -6.98 8.52
CA GLU A 118 7.26 -6.47 9.71
C GLU A 118 7.74 -5.01 9.58
N TYR A 119 7.80 -4.49 8.35
CA TYR A 119 8.24 -3.12 8.08
C TYR A 119 7.59 -2.53 6.82
N ILE A 120 7.53 -1.20 6.77
CA ILE A 120 7.15 -0.38 5.62
C ILE A 120 8.40 0.32 5.09
N ASP A 121 8.55 0.41 3.76
CA ASP A 121 9.74 1.01 3.15
C ASP A 121 9.68 2.54 3.12
N LEU A 122 8.48 3.10 2.89
CA LEU A 122 8.21 4.54 2.85
C LEU A 122 6.84 4.87 3.45
#